data_AF-A0A2E6H4T6-F1
#
_entry.id   AF-A0A2E6H4T6-F1
#
_cell.length_a   1.000
_cell.length_b   1.000
_cell.length_c   1.000
_cell.angle_alpha   90.00
_cell.angle_beta   90.00
_cell.angle_gamma   90.00
#
_symmetry.space_group_name_H-M   'P 1'
#
loop_
_entity.id
_entity.type
_entity.pdbx_description
1 polymer ?
#
loop_
_entity_poly.entity_id
_entity_poly.type
_entity_poly.pdbx_seq_one_letter_code
_entity_poly.pdbx_strand_id
1 'polypeptide(L)'
;MRTVRKFKKMGLWDFIDLMKENCFGCADKETYFTYLDELRMRRIESISEGGNYKLASLAKELKLELEKEREKNSNFLKEEELKEFDFIVEEICH
;
A
#
# COMPACT_ATOMS: atom_id res chain seq x y z
N MET A 1 -13.45 -5.17 18.38
CA MET A 1 -13.73 -4.01 17.51
C MET A 1 -13.97 -4.54 16.10
N ARG A 2 -15.15 -4.31 15.50
CA ARG A 2 -15.46 -4.82 14.14
C ARG A 2 -14.70 -3.93 13.15
N THR A 3 -13.46 -4.28 12.82
CA THR A 3 -12.66 -3.54 11.84
C THR A 3 -13.32 -3.72 10.47
N VAL A 4 -14.19 -2.79 10.09
CA VAL A 4 -14.80 -2.77 8.76
C VAL A 4 -13.69 -2.41 7.79
N ARG A 5 -13.18 -3.40 7.03
CA ARG A 5 -12.20 -3.16 5.96
C ARG A 5 -12.81 -2.25 4.90
N LYS A 6 -12.25 -1.04 4.78
CA LYS A 6 -12.75 0.05 3.93
C LYS A 6 -12.94 -0.37 2.47
N PHE A 7 -12.04 -1.20 1.94
CA PHE A 7 -12.03 -1.56 0.50
C PHE A 7 -12.44 -3.00 0.21
N LYS A 8 -12.92 -3.77 1.20
CA LYS A 8 -13.19 -5.21 1.02
C LYS A 8 -14.21 -5.52 -0.10
N LYS A 9 -15.18 -4.63 -0.31
CA LYS A 9 -16.21 -4.79 -1.35
C LYS A 9 -15.81 -4.16 -2.70
N MET A 10 -14.65 -3.51 -2.77
CA MET A 10 -14.17 -2.79 -3.96
C MET A 10 -13.41 -3.75 -4.88
N GLY A 11 -13.66 -3.66 -6.18
CA GLY A 11 -12.90 -4.40 -7.19
C GLY A 11 -11.40 -4.07 -7.13
N LEU A 12 -10.55 -4.98 -7.62
CA LEU A 12 -9.10 -4.72 -7.64
C LEU A 12 -8.73 -3.55 -8.54
N TRP A 13 -9.40 -3.39 -9.69
CA TRP A 13 -9.15 -2.28 -10.60
C TRP A 13 -9.54 -0.93 -9.98
N ASP A 14 -10.77 -0.81 -9.48
CA ASP A 14 -11.24 0.41 -8.80
C ASP A 14 -10.35 0.77 -7.60
N PHE A 15 -9.86 -0.24 -6.88
CA PHE A 15 -8.92 -0.04 -5.78
C PHE A 15 -7.58 0.52 -6.24
N ILE A 16 -7.03 0.01 -7.34
CA ILE A 16 -5.76 0.48 -7.91
C ILE A 16 -5.90 1.93 -8.37
N ASP A 17 -7.00 2.26 -9.04
CA ASP A 17 -7.24 3.61 -9.54
C ASP A 17 -7.37 4.59 -8.38
N LEU A 18 -8.16 4.25 -7.36
CA LEU A 18 -8.32 5.09 -6.16
C LEU A 18 -7.02 5.20 -5.33
N MET A 19 -6.19 4.16 -5.30
CA MET A 19 -4.87 4.21 -4.66
C MET A 19 -3.98 5.21 -5.38
N LYS A 20 -3.91 5.16 -6.72
CA LYS A 20 -3.10 6.07 -7.52
C LYS A 20 -3.58 7.51 -7.37
N GLU A 21 -4.88 7.75 -7.44
CA GLU A 21 -5.45 9.09 -7.27
C GLU A 21 -5.14 9.68 -5.89
N ASN A 22 -5.27 8.89 -4.83
CA ASN A 22 -5.10 9.41 -3.48
C ASN A 22 -3.62 9.56 -3.09
N CYS A 23 -2.73 8.69 -3.58
CA CYS A 23 -1.31 8.79 -3.28
C CYS A 23 -0.58 9.81 -4.16
N PHE A 24 -1.03 10.06 -5.40
CA PHE A 24 -0.28 10.88 -6.35
C PHE A 24 -0.76 12.33 -6.30
N GLY A 25 -0.37 13.07 -5.25
CA GLY A 25 -0.58 14.53 -5.26
C GLY A 25 -0.46 15.24 -3.93
N CYS A 26 -0.94 14.66 -2.83
CA CYS A 26 -0.90 15.27 -1.48
C CYS A 26 -1.36 14.32 -0.35
N ALA A 27 -1.12 13.00 -0.48
CA ALA A 27 -1.49 12.06 0.59
C ALA A 27 -0.68 12.31 1.86
N ASP A 28 -1.30 12.12 3.01
CA ASP A 28 -0.57 11.90 4.26
C ASP A 28 0.00 10.48 4.31
N LYS A 29 0.98 10.27 5.20
CA LYS A 29 1.57 8.93 5.39
C LYS A 29 0.51 7.87 5.74
N GLU A 30 -0.52 8.22 6.51
CA GLU A 30 -1.58 7.28 6.92
C GLU A 30 -2.34 6.72 5.72
N THR A 31 -2.52 7.52 4.66
CA THR A 31 -3.11 7.09 3.40
C THR A 31 -2.27 5.99 2.75
N TYR A 32 -0.94 6.12 2.70
CA TYR A 32 -0.05 5.09 2.16
C TYR A 32 -0.15 3.78 2.96
N PHE A 33 -0.10 3.85 4.30
CA PHE A 33 -0.26 2.65 5.15
C PHE A 33 -1.62 1.99 4.96
N THR A 34 -2.68 2.79 4.85
CA THR A 34 -4.04 2.30 4.63
C THR A 34 -4.16 1.47 3.34
N TYR A 35 -3.51 1.90 2.26
CA TYR A 35 -3.49 1.15 1.01
C TYR A 35 -2.57 -0.07 1.06
N LEU A 36 -1.42 0.03 1.72
CA LEU A 36 -0.50 -1.08 1.89
C LEU A 36 -1.12 -2.22 2.70
N ASP A 37 -1.81 -1.89 3.80
CA ASP A 37 -2.53 -2.88 4.61
C ASP A 37 -3.62 -3.60 3.82
N GLU A 38 -4.34 -2.89 2.96
CA GLU A 38 -5.34 -3.53 2.11
C GLU A 38 -4.68 -4.44 1.05
N LEU A 39 -3.52 -4.06 0.48
CA LEU A 39 -2.74 -4.95 -0.39
C LEU A 39 -2.30 -6.22 0.36
N ARG A 40 -1.83 -6.09 1.60
CA ARG A 40 -1.49 -7.22 2.49
C ARG A 40 -2.69 -8.14 2.69
N MET A 41 -3.85 -7.58 3.02
CA MET A 41 -5.06 -8.39 3.20
C MET A 41 -5.50 -9.09 1.92
N ARG A 42 -5.40 -8.42 0.76
CA ARG A 42 -5.71 -9.01 -0.54
C ARG A 42 -4.72 -10.11 -0.92
N ARG A 43 -3.44 -9.99 -0.52
CA ARG A 43 -2.42 -11.03 -0.71
C ARG A 43 -2.77 -12.29 0.06
N ILE A 44 -3.21 -12.15 1.32
CA ILE A 44 -3.67 -13.27 2.16
C ILE A 44 -4.89 -13.96 1.55
N GLU A 45 -5.80 -13.20 0.93
CA GLU A 45 -7.03 -13.71 0.31
C GLU A 45 -6.82 -14.23 -1.12
N SER A 46 -5.69 -13.92 -1.76
CA SER A 46 -5.41 -14.28 -3.15
C SER A 46 -4.96 -15.73 -3.28
N ILE A 47 -5.64 -16.48 -4.15
CA ILE A 47 -5.37 -17.89 -4.45
C ILE A 47 -4.60 -18.11 -5.76
N SER A 48 -4.27 -17.03 -6.49
CA SER A 48 -3.63 -17.12 -7.82
C SER A 48 -2.24 -16.49 -7.81
N GLU A 49 -1.27 -17.17 -8.44
CA GLU A 49 0.10 -16.66 -8.59
C GLU A 49 0.14 -15.33 -9.36
N GLY A 50 -0.64 -15.20 -10.44
CA GLY A 50 -0.72 -13.95 -11.21
C GLY A 50 -1.28 -12.77 -10.41
N GLY A 51 -2.29 -13.03 -9.57
CA GLY A 51 -2.82 -12.03 -8.64
C GLY A 51 -1.77 -11.61 -7.61
N ASN A 52 -1.02 -12.57 -7.07
CA ASN A 52 0.06 -12.31 -6.11
C ASN A 52 1.16 -11.43 -6.72
N TYR A 53 1.59 -11.75 -7.95
CA TYR A 53 2.57 -10.92 -8.66
C TYR A 53 2.08 -9.49 -8.86
N LYS A 54 0.80 -9.31 -9.21
CA LYS A 54 0.22 -7.97 -9.39
C LYS A 54 0.19 -7.19 -8.07
N LEU A 55 -0.19 -7.83 -6.96
CA LEU A 55 -0.20 -7.20 -5.63
C LEU A 55 1.21 -6.81 -5.17
N ALA A 56 2.21 -7.66 -5.42
CA ALA A 56 3.61 -7.35 -5.14
C ALA A 56 4.13 -6.16 -5.95
N SER A 57 3.77 -6.08 -7.24
CA SER A 57 4.09 -4.90 -8.08
C SER A 57 3.50 -3.62 -7.50
N LEU A 58 2.23 -3.66 -7.08
CA LEU A 58 1.55 -2.49 -6.52
C LEU A 58 2.15 -2.05 -5.18
N ALA A 59 2.55 -2.98 -4.32
CA ALA A 59 3.21 -2.66 -3.05
C ALA A 59 4.56 -1.96 -3.28
N LYS A 60 5.34 -2.42 -4.27
CA LYS A 60 6.60 -1.78 -4.67
C LYS A 60 6.38 -0.40 -5.28
N GLU A 61 5.38 -0.25 -6.15
CA GLU A 61 4.99 1.06 -6.70
C GLU A 61 4.62 2.03 -5.57
N LEU A 62 3.82 1.58 -4.60
CA LEU A 62 3.41 2.41 -3.46
C LEU A 62 4.60 2.83 -2.59
N LYS A 63 5.56 1.93 -2.36
CA LYS A 63 6.82 2.25 -1.66
C LYS A 63 7.60 3.35 -2.39
N LEU A 64 7.78 3.21 -3.70
CA LEU A 64 8.53 4.20 -4.50
C LEU A 64 7.90 5.60 -4.40
N GLU A 65 6.56 5.68 -4.38
CA GLU A 65 5.87 6.96 -4.25
C GLU A 65 5.95 7.53 -2.83
N LEU A 66 5.92 6.68 -1.80
CA LEU A 66 6.18 7.09 -0.41
C LEU A 66 7.59 7.67 -0.25
N GLU A 67 8.59 7.01 -0.84
CA GLU A 67 9.98 7.47 -0.84
C GLU A 67 10.12 8.82 -1.54
N LYS A 68 9.45 9.03 -2.67
CA LYS A 68 9.43 10.35 -3.34
C LYS A 68 8.83 11.45 -2.47
N GLU A 69 7.78 11.17 -1.71
CA GLU A 69 7.21 12.16 -0.77
C GLU A 69 8.18 12.45 0.39
N ARG A 70 8.89 11.43 0.88
CA ARG A 70 9.95 11.61 1.89
C ARG A 70 11.13 12.41 1.36
N GLU A 71 11.52 12.24 0.09
CA GLU A 71 12.56 13.04 -0.56
C GLU A 71 12.17 14.51 -0.67
N LYS A 72 10.90 14.79 -0.98
CA LYS A 72 10.35 16.16 -1.01
C LYS A 72 10.24 16.78 0.39
N ASN A 73 9.89 15.97 1.38
CA ASN A 73 9.74 16.38 2.77
C ASN A 73 10.36 15.34 3.71
N SER A 74 11.57 15.64 4.22
CA SER A 74 12.32 14.74 5.09
C SER A 74 11.60 14.38 6.40
N ASN A 75 10.61 15.18 6.81
CA ASN A 75 9.79 14.95 8.01
C ASN A 75 8.46 14.24 7.71
N PHE A 76 8.21 13.86 6.45
CA PHE A 76 6.98 13.19 6.04
C PHE A 76 6.77 11.86 6.79
N LEU A 77 7.86 11.12 6.99
CA LEU A 77 7.86 9.79 7.59
C LEU A 77 9.13 9.59 8.42
N LYS A 78 8.99 9.06 9.64
CA LYS A 78 10.14 8.69 10.46
C LYS A 78 10.80 7.41 9.94
N GLU A 79 12.06 7.21 10.31
CA GLU A 79 12.83 6.04 9.90
C GLU A 79 12.22 4.73 10.42
N GLU A 80 11.64 4.73 11.63
CA GLU A 80 10.98 3.55 12.18
C GLU A 80 9.71 3.19 11.39
N GLU A 81 8.94 4.21 10.97
CA GLU A 81 7.74 4.03 10.17
C GLU A 81 8.10 3.53 8.76
N LEU A 82 9.21 3.99 8.18
CA LEU A 82 9.70 3.46 6.90
C LEU A 82 10.05 1.97 6.99
N LYS A 83 10.71 1.55 8.07
CA LYS A 83 11.05 0.14 8.29
C LYS A 83 9.81 -0.72 8.46
N GLU A 84 8.78 -0.21 9.13
CA GLU A 84 7.49 -0.89 9.24
C GLU A 84 6.82 -1.03 7.87
N PHE A 85 6.81 0.04 7.08
CA PHE A 85 6.28 0.01 5.71
C PHE A 85 7.01 -1.02 4.85
N ASP A 86 8.35 -1.04 4.92
CA ASP A 86 9.20 -1.98 4.18
C ASP A 86 8.93 -3.42 4.56
N PHE A 87 8.80 -3.70 5.85
CA PHE A 87 8.47 -5.05 6.34
C PHE A 87 7.16 -5.56 5.73
N ILE A 88 6.13 -4.72 5.69
CA ILE A 88 4.83 -5.11 5.10
C ILE A 88 4.95 -5.31 3.58
N VAL A 89 5.74 -4.48 2.88
CA VAL A 89 6.01 -4.67 1.44
C VAL A 89 6.68 -6.02 1.19
N GLU A 90 7.66 -6.39 2.02
CA GLU A 90 8.33 -7.70 1.93
C GLU A 90 7.34 -8.85 2.16
N GLU A 91 6.49 -8.77 3.17
CA GLU A 91 5.44 -9.78 3.42
C GLU A 91 4.48 -9.96 2.23
N ILE A 92 4.20 -8.90 1.47
CA ILE A 92 3.36 -8.99 0.27
C ILE A 92 4.11 -9.66 -0.89
N CYS A 93 5.42 -9.44 -0.97
CA CYS A 93 6.28 -9.92 -2.06
C CYS A 93 6.72 -11.38 -1.91
N HIS A 94 6.76 -11.89 -0.68
CA HIS A 94 7.00 -13.30 -0.36
C HIS A 94 5.71 -14.12 -0.41
#